data_AF-A0A2G6PJL6-F1
#
_entry.id   AF-A0A2G6PJL6-F1
#
_cell.length_a   1.000
_cell.length_b   1.000
_cell.length_c   1.000
_cell.angle_alpha   90.00
_cell.angle_beta   90.00
_cell.angle_gamma   90.00
#
_symmetry.space_group_name_H-M   'P 1'
#
loop_
_entity.id
_entity.type
_entity.pdbx_description
1 polymer ?
#
loop_
_entity_poly.entity_id
_entity_poly.type
_entity_poly.pdbx_seq_one_letter_code
_entity_poly.pdbx_strand_id
1 'polypeptide(L)'
;MISFTGYGLLLTIAMYGIGIFGGNYIARAMEMPHRVQVIFLLILHLALVAVNYTVAKALNGKGKEPQHTVMGIRLEKFGLVIGGILTLMVLMMVWGEFREVTYD
;
A
#
# COMPACT_ATOMS: atom_id res chain seq x y z
N MET A 1 -6.35 -3.68 23.46
CA MET A 1 -6.54 -2.30 22.95
C MET A 1 -5.36 -1.97 22.06
N ILE A 2 -5.58 -1.66 20.78
CA ILE A 2 -4.47 -1.24 19.89
C ILE A 2 -4.11 0.19 20.28
N SER A 3 -2.90 0.40 20.84
CA SER A 3 -2.42 1.75 21.13
C SER A 3 -1.90 2.39 19.85
N PHE A 4 -2.32 3.61 19.57
CA PHE A 4 -1.77 4.43 18.50
C PHE A 4 -1.58 5.85 18.99
N THR A 5 -0.53 6.51 18.48
CA THR A 5 -0.19 7.89 18.83
C THR A 5 -0.14 8.74 17.57
N GLY A 6 -0.77 9.92 17.64
CA GLY A 6 -0.82 10.90 16.56
C GLY A 6 -1.72 10.53 15.38
N TYR A 7 -1.81 11.44 14.40
CA TYR A 7 -2.74 11.33 13.26
C TYR A 7 -2.18 10.56 12.06
N GLY A 8 -0.91 10.18 12.08
CA GLY A 8 -0.22 9.60 10.92
C GLY A 8 -0.87 8.31 10.41
N LEU A 9 -1.44 7.47 11.27
CA LEU A 9 -2.15 6.25 10.84
C LEU A 9 -3.36 6.56 9.95
N LEU A 10 -4.20 7.52 10.36
CA LEU A 10 -5.37 7.94 9.58
C LEU A 10 -4.96 8.53 8.24
N LEU A 11 -3.91 9.36 8.22
CA LEU A 11 -3.37 9.93 7.00
C LEU A 11 -2.84 8.85 6.05
N THR A 12 -2.12 7.86 6.58
CA THR A 12 -1.57 6.74 5.80
C THR A 12 -2.69 5.90 5.16
N ILE A 13 -3.76 5.63 5.92
CA ILE A 13 -4.94 4.92 5.41
C ILE A 13 -5.65 5.75 4.33
N ALA A 14 -5.83 7.05 4.56
CA ALA A 14 -6.50 7.94 3.60
C ALA A 14 -5.72 8.04 2.28
N MET A 15 -4.41 8.26 2.33
CA MET A 15 -3.55 8.33 1.13
C MET A 15 -3.56 7.01 0.37
N TYR A 16 -3.46 5.88 1.06
CA TYR A 16 -3.53 4.57 0.42
C TYR A 16 -4.88 4.34 -0.25
N GLY A 17 -5.98 4.64 0.46
CA GLY A 17 -7.34 4.51 -0.08
C GLY A 17 -7.53 5.36 -1.33
N ILE A 18 -7.25 6.66 -1.24
CA ILE A 18 -7.34 7.59 -2.37
C ILE A 18 -6.50 7.10 -3.55
N GLY A 19 -5.28 6.63 -3.29
CA GLY A 19 -4.39 6.08 -4.31
C GLY A 19 -4.98 4.89 -5.05
N ILE A 20 -5.47 3.89 -4.32
CA ILE A 20 -6.09 2.69 -4.92
C ILE A 20 -7.38 3.03 -5.67
N PHE A 21 -8.27 3.83 -5.07
CA PHE A 21 -9.52 4.23 -5.73
C PHE A 21 -9.25 5.04 -7.00
N GLY A 22 -8.31 6.00 -6.94
CA GLY A 22 -7.92 6.82 -8.09
C GLY A 22 -7.26 5.98 -9.18
N GLY A 23 -6.36 5.06 -8.81
CA GLY A 23 -5.73 4.15 -9.77
C GLY A 23 -6.72 3.20 -10.44
N ASN A 24 -7.66 2.64 -9.69
CA ASN A 24 -8.72 1.82 -10.26
C ASN A 24 -9.62 2.62 -11.22
N TYR A 25 -9.94 3.87 -10.87
CA TYR A 25 -10.68 4.77 -11.76
C TYR A 25 -9.91 5.03 -13.06
N ILE A 26 -8.60 5.31 -12.99
CA ILE A 26 -7.74 5.52 -14.16
C ILE A 26 -7.70 4.26 -15.03
N ALA A 27 -7.46 3.10 -14.42
CA ALA A 27 -7.39 1.82 -15.13
C ALA A 27 -8.68 1.51 -15.90
N ARG A 28 -9.83 1.82 -15.30
CA ARG A 28 -11.15 1.69 -15.94
C ARG A 28 -11.38 2.74 -17.03
N ALA A 29 -11.04 4.00 -16.77
CA ALA A 29 -11.23 5.09 -17.73
C ALA A 29 -10.36 4.94 -18.98
N MET A 30 -9.20 4.28 -18.86
CA MET A 30 -8.31 3.94 -19.98
C MET A 30 -8.68 2.61 -20.67
N GLU A 31 -9.77 1.96 -20.26
CA GLU A 31 -10.24 0.67 -20.80
C GLU A 31 -9.12 -0.39 -20.86
N MET A 32 -8.23 -0.39 -19.85
CA MET A 32 -7.09 -1.28 -19.86
C MET A 32 -7.55 -2.75 -19.86
N PRO A 33 -6.93 -3.64 -20.64
CA PRO A 33 -7.19 -5.07 -20.57
C PRO A 33 -6.98 -5.60 -19.14
N HIS A 34 -7.78 -6.59 -18.72
CA HIS A 34 -7.78 -7.07 -17.34
C HIS A 34 -6.37 -7.40 -16.80
N ARG A 35 -5.56 -8.12 -17.59
CA ARG A 35 -4.18 -8.45 -17.23
C ARG A 35 -3.29 -7.23 -17.02
N VAL A 36 -3.49 -6.17 -17.82
CA VAL A 36 -2.77 -4.91 -17.67
C VAL A 36 -3.24 -4.16 -16.43
N GLN A 37 -4.53 -4.20 -16.10
CA GLN A 37 -5.06 -3.64 -14.85
C GLN A 37 -4.45 -4.30 -13.62
N VAL A 38 -4.33 -5.64 -13.63
CA VAL A 38 -3.75 -6.41 -12.51
C VAL A 38 -2.27 -6.02 -12.29
N ILE A 39 -1.47 -5.94 -13.36
CA ILE A 39 -0.07 -5.48 -13.25
C ILE A 39 0.00 -4.02 -12.82
N PHE A 40 -0.84 -3.15 -13.37
CA PHE A 40 -0.89 -1.73 -13.03
C PHE A 40 -1.20 -1.52 -11.54
N LEU A 41 -2.19 -2.24 -11.00
CA LEU A 41 -2.57 -2.17 -9.59
C LEU A 41 -1.44 -2.69 -8.68
N LEU A 42 -0.68 -3.71 -9.09
CA LEU A 42 0.50 -4.16 -8.37
C LEU A 42 1.57 -3.05 -8.30
N ILE A 43 1.89 -2.42 -9.44
CA ILE A 43 2.86 -1.31 -9.49
C ILE A 43 2.40 -0.14 -8.62
N LEU A 44 1.12 0.22 -8.73
CA LEU A 44 0.50 1.27 -7.92
C LEU A 44 0.57 0.95 -6.43
N HIS A 45 0.27 -0.29 -6.04
CA HIS A 45 0.38 -0.73 -4.65
C HIS A 45 1.80 -0.52 -4.10
N LEU A 46 2.82 -0.98 -4.83
CA LEU A 46 4.22 -0.81 -4.43
C LEU A 46 4.61 0.66 -4.32
N ALA A 47 4.17 1.49 -5.28
CA ALA A 47 4.39 2.93 -5.25
C ALA A 47 3.73 3.59 -4.01
N LEU A 48 2.48 3.23 -3.70
CA LEU A 48 1.77 3.74 -2.53
C LEU A 48 2.41 3.29 -1.22
N VAL A 49 2.90 2.05 -1.12
CA VAL A 49 3.65 1.58 0.05
C VAL A 49 4.93 2.40 0.24
N ALA A 50 5.67 2.68 -0.83
CA ALA A 50 6.87 3.50 -0.78
C ALA A 50 6.57 4.95 -0.36
N VAL A 51 5.53 5.57 -0.94
CA VAL A 51 5.07 6.92 -0.56
C VAL A 51 4.60 6.96 0.89
N ASN A 52 3.82 5.99 1.34
CA ASN A 52 3.38 5.91 2.72
C ASN A 52 4.55 5.79 3.69
N TYR A 53 5.58 5.00 3.34
CA TYR A 53 6.79 4.91 4.14
C TYR A 53 7.54 6.25 4.21
N THR A 54 7.73 6.94 3.09
CA THR A 54 8.45 8.23 3.09
C THR A 54 7.69 9.31 3.85
N VAL A 55 6.36 9.38 3.69
CA VAL A 55 5.52 10.31 4.44
C VAL A 55 5.53 9.98 5.93
N ALA A 56 5.30 8.72 6.31
CA ALA A 56 5.33 8.31 7.72
C ALA A 56 6.70 8.57 8.36
N LYS A 57 7.79 8.33 7.63
CA LYS A 57 9.16 8.64 8.07
C LYS A 57 9.39 10.13 8.22
N ALA A 58 8.86 10.95 7.32
CA ALA A 58 8.94 12.41 7.40
C ALA A 58 8.14 12.96 8.60
N LEU A 59 6.94 12.43 8.83
CA LEU A 59 6.09 12.79 9.97
C LEU A 59 6.71 12.44 11.32
N ASN A 60 7.36 11.27 11.42
CA ASN A 60 8.09 10.89 12.63
C ASN A 60 9.40 11.67 12.83
N GLY A 61 9.86 12.41 11.82
CA GLY A 61 11.09 13.19 11.85
C GLY A 61 12.36 12.37 12.12
N LYS A 62 13.47 13.10 12.31
CA LYS A 62 14.78 12.53 12.70
C LYS A 62 14.99 12.50 14.22
N GLY A 63 13.96 12.81 15.01
CA GLY A 63 14.02 12.84 16.46
C GLY A 63 14.17 11.44 17.08
N LYS A 64 14.68 11.38 18.32
CA LYS A 64 14.84 10.12 19.07
C LYS A 64 13.49 9.53 19.50
N GLU A 65 12.48 10.36 19.68
CA GLU A 65 11.14 9.92 20.08
C GLU A 65 10.17 9.95 18.91
N PRO A 66 9.52 8.82 18.56
CA PRO A 66 8.56 8.76 17.48
C PRO A 66 7.23 9.42 17.90
N GLN A 67 6.81 10.44 17.15
CA GLN A 67 5.54 11.15 17.36
C GLN A 67 4.32 10.33 16.90
N HIS A 68 4.54 9.40 15.97
CA HIS A 68 3.53 8.55 15.36
C HIS A 68 3.92 7.08 15.51
N THR A 69 3.15 6.36 16.32
CA THR A 69 3.37 4.93 16.60
C THR A 69 2.07 4.15 16.55
N VAL A 70 2.19 2.86 16.25
CA VAL A 70 1.10 1.87 16.28
C VAL A 70 1.63 0.65 17.02
N MET A 71 0.98 0.26 18.11
CA MET A 71 1.43 -0.81 19.00
C MET A 71 2.88 -0.60 19.52
N GLY A 72 3.28 0.66 19.73
CA GLY A 72 4.65 1.02 20.11
C GLY A 72 5.69 0.92 18.99
N ILE A 73 5.30 0.50 17.79
CA ILE A 73 6.15 0.44 16.60
C ILE A 73 6.05 1.78 15.86
N ARG A 74 7.17 2.28 15.34
CA ARG A 74 7.18 3.49 14.51
C ARG A 74 6.28 3.28 13.29
N LEU A 75 5.42 4.26 13.00
CA LEU A 75 4.41 4.18 11.96
C LEU A 75 4.97 3.73 10.61
N GLU A 76 6.15 4.22 10.21
CA GLU A 76 6.75 3.88 8.92
C GLU A 76 7.16 2.39 8.84
N LYS A 77 7.62 1.81 9.96
CA LYS A 77 7.95 0.38 10.01
C LYS A 77 6.68 -0.47 10.03
N PHE A 78 5.68 -0.06 10.78
CA PHE A 78 4.39 -0.73 10.81
C PHE A 78 3.75 -0.75 9.42
N GLY A 79 3.72 0.40 8.74
CA GLY A 79 3.20 0.53 7.38
C GLY A 79 3.95 -0.35 6.36
N LEU A 80 5.28 -0.47 6.48
CA LEU A 80 6.06 -1.38 5.64
C LEU A 80 5.70 -2.85 5.85
N VAL A 81 5.52 -3.28 7.10
CA VAL A 81 5.14 -4.67 7.41
C VAL A 81 3.78 -5.00 6.80
N ILE A 82 2.78 -4.14 7.03
CA ILE A 82 1.44 -4.33 6.46
C ILE A 82 1.48 -4.27 4.93
N GLY A 83 2.21 -3.32 4.35
CA GLY A 83 2.42 -3.21 2.91
C GLY A 83 3.05 -4.47 2.32
N GLY A 84 4.05 -5.05 2.98
CA GLY A 84 4.68 -6.30 2.55
C GLY A 84 3.73 -7.50 2.58
N ILE A 85 2.92 -7.63 3.64
CA ILE A 85 1.90 -8.67 3.73
C ILE A 85 0.88 -8.52 2.58
N LEU A 86 0.41 -7.30 2.34
CA LEU A 86 -0.52 -7.02 1.23
C LEU A 86 0.14 -7.28 -0.14
N THR A 87 1.42 -6.97 -0.30
CA THR A 87 2.16 -7.27 -1.53
C THR A 87 2.14 -8.76 -1.83
N LEU A 88 2.34 -9.63 -0.84
CA LEU A 88 2.24 -11.08 -1.03
C LEU A 88 0.85 -11.49 -1.53
N MET A 89 -0.20 -10.92 -0.97
CA MET A 89 -1.58 -11.20 -1.42
C MET A 89 -1.81 -10.76 -2.86
N VAL A 90 -1.35 -9.56 -3.24
CA VAL A 90 -1.48 -9.05 -4.61
C VAL A 90 -0.68 -9.91 -5.58
N LEU A 91 0.53 -10.35 -5.19
CA LEU A 91 1.34 -11.26 -6.00
C LEU A 91 0.66 -12.62 -6.23
N MET A 92 -0.05 -13.16 -5.23
CA MET A 92 -0.83 -14.38 -5.41
C MET A 92 -1.96 -14.19 -6.43
N MET A 93 -2.65 -13.05 -6.42
CA MET A 93 -3.69 -12.73 -7.40
C MET A 93 -3.12 -12.61 -8.82
N VAL A 94 -2.01 -11.89 -8.96
CA VAL A 94 -1.28 -11.76 -10.23
C VAL A 94 -0.88 -13.15 -10.73
N TRP A 95 -0.27 -13.96 -9.87
CA TRP A 95 0.16 -15.30 -10.26
C TRP A 95 -1.00 -16.21 -10.68
N GLY A 96 -2.13 -16.16 -9.98
CA GLY A 96 -3.35 -16.89 -10.36
C GLY A 96 -3.82 -16.53 -11.76
N GLU A 97 -3.95 -15.23 -12.04
CA GLU A 97 -4.40 -14.69 -13.33
C GLU A 97 -3.51 -15.15 -14.51
N PHE A 98 -2.19 -15.16 -14.32
CA PHE A 98 -1.27 -15.57 -15.39
C PHE A 98 -1.08 -17.09 -15.51
N ARG A 99 -1.42 -17.87 -14.48
CA ARG A 99 -1.30 -19.33 -14.50
C ARG A 99 -2.46 -20.02 -15.23
N GLU A 100 -3.67 -19.48 -15.14
CA GLU A 100 -4.84 -20.04 -15.84
C GLU A 100 -4.64 -20.09 -17.36
N VAL A 101 -3.85 -19.18 -17.92
CA VAL A 101 -3.54 -19.07 -19.36
C VAL A 101 -2.66 -20.19 -19.89
N THR A 102 -1.91 -20.88 -19.03
CA THR A 102 -0.94 -21.92 -19.44
C THR A 102 -1.54 -23.31 -19.57
N TYR A 103 -2.83 -23.49 -19.24
CA TYR A 103 -3.52 -24.78 -19.26
C TYR A 103 -4.69 -24.86 -20.26
N ASP A 104 -4.91 -23.80 -21.05
CA ASP A 104 -5.79 -23.80 -22.23
C ASP A 104 -4.98 -23.97 -23.53
#